data_AF-W7Q6A4-F1
#
_entry.id   AF-W7Q6A4-F1
#
_cell.length_a   1.000
_cell.length_b   1.000
_cell.length_c   1.000
_cell.angle_alpha   90.00
_cell.angle_beta   90.00
_cell.angle_gamma   90.00
#
_symmetry.space_group_name_H-M   'P 1'
#
loop_
_entity.id
_entity.type
_entity.pdbx_description
1 polymer ?
#
loop_
_entity_poly.entity_id
_entity_poly.type
_entity_poly.pdbx_seq_one_letter_code
_entity_poly.pdbx_strand_id
1 'polypeptide(L)'
;MTTKELLTYVTPSAIEYMQKTVNSKNKADYEKLKKLFDDQRFEAKSFDDTDLDILAFDWKSLERDRNWWWQLQALPFLNWYVNSLALQSEEERNRYLSLCLDAIHCWVSNAKQDKKSPLVWHDHAAAFRVRNLTNWLLFCNSNGLLDNERIGAQPLAKLIIEHLNWLQDDKHYSKHTNHGFDQAMIALTIGLMFDHHDFDAYRQHNRQRLKDEVTFAFTDEGVHKENSPGYQKMMLGRLKQLRSLALLGEQKISNMGEHYIEKAEAFLRAITLPNGYLPMIGDTRGGDEGLPYEQKEKIDVLDYSKSGYVIVRGTVLEKELHLVFKA
;
A
#
# COMPACT_ATOMS: atom_id res chain seq x y z
N MET A 1 6.47 -21.39 -15.12
CA MET A 1 5.42 -21.71 -14.14
C MET A 1 4.05 -21.31 -14.69
N THR A 2 3.08 -22.22 -14.70
CA THR A 2 1.67 -21.90 -15.05
C THR A 2 0.92 -21.27 -13.87
N THR A 3 -0.25 -20.66 -14.10
CA THR A 3 -1.09 -20.13 -12.99
C THR A 3 -1.53 -21.24 -12.03
N LYS A 4 -1.93 -22.40 -12.57
CA LYS A 4 -2.30 -23.56 -11.76
C LYS A 4 -1.13 -24.06 -10.90
N GLU A 5 0.05 -24.15 -11.49
CA GLU A 5 1.27 -24.56 -10.79
C GLU A 5 1.65 -23.56 -9.69
N LEU A 6 1.61 -22.24 -9.97
CA LEU A 6 1.87 -21.21 -8.96
C LEU A 6 0.95 -21.36 -7.73
N LEU A 7 -0.34 -21.62 -7.97
CA LEU A 7 -1.33 -21.76 -6.90
C LEU A 7 -1.07 -22.98 -5.99
N THR A 8 -0.34 -24.01 -6.45
CA THR A 8 0.04 -25.15 -5.61
C THR A 8 1.08 -24.81 -4.56
N TYR A 9 1.80 -23.70 -4.73
CA TYR A 9 2.82 -23.23 -3.79
C TYR A 9 2.30 -22.21 -2.78
N VAL A 10 1.01 -21.86 -2.82
CA VAL A 10 0.43 -20.87 -1.89
C VAL A 10 0.49 -21.40 -0.47
N THR A 11 1.06 -20.60 0.44
CA THR A 11 1.18 -21.00 1.85
C THR A 11 -0.16 -20.90 2.59
N PRO A 12 -0.39 -21.72 3.63
CA PRO A 12 -1.55 -21.55 4.50
C PRO A 12 -1.63 -20.14 5.13
N SER A 13 -0.46 -19.58 5.51
CA SER A 13 -0.33 -18.22 6.02
C SER A 13 -0.77 -17.16 5.01
N ALA A 14 -0.57 -17.37 3.70
CA ALA A 14 -1.09 -16.47 2.68
C ALA A 14 -2.62 -16.42 2.67
N ILE A 15 -3.28 -17.57 2.84
CA ILE A 15 -4.74 -17.65 2.91
C ILE A 15 -5.25 -16.92 4.16
N GLU A 16 -4.63 -17.16 5.32
CA GLU A 16 -4.97 -16.46 6.56
C GLU A 16 -4.76 -14.94 6.43
N TYR A 17 -3.64 -14.53 5.82
CA TYR A 17 -3.35 -13.12 5.52
C TYR A 17 -4.46 -12.51 4.67
N MET A 18 -4.92 -13.20 3.61
CA MET A 18 -6.02 -12.71 2.78
C MET A 18 -7.33 -12.57 3.57
N GLN A 19 -7.66 -13.55 4.42
CA GLN A 19 -8.86 -13.51 5.25
C GLN A 19 -8.85 -12.36 6.27
N LYS A 20 -7.68 -12.01 6.82
CA LYS A 20 -7.52 -10.92 7.78
C LYS A 20 -7.45 -9.54 7.15
N THR A 21 -6.96 -9.43 5.91
CA THR A 21 -6.73 -8.13 5.26
C THR A 21 -7.85 -7.70 4.32
N VAL A 22 -8.63 -8.63 3.78
CA VAL A 22 -9.79 -8.31 2.94
C VAL A 22 -10.99 -7.99 3.81
N ASN A 23 -11.56 -6.80 3.61
CA ASN A 23 -12.86 -6.44 4.18
C ASN A 23 -13.93 -6.62 3.10
N SER A 24 -14.53 -7.81 3.00
CA SER A 24 -15.48 -8.18 1.93
C SER A 24 -16.84 -7.47 1.98
N LYS A 25 -17.09 -6.64 3.00
CA LYS A 25 -18.32 -5.87 3.21
C LYS A 25 -18.11 -4.35 3.00
N ASN A 26 -17.07 -3.96 2.27
CA ASN A 26 -16.78 -2.56 2.02
C ASN A 26 -17.77 -1.98 0.99
N LYS A 27 -18.71 -1.17 1.47
CA LYS A 27 -19.71 -0.50 0.62
C LYS A 27 -19.09 0.48 -0.37
N ALA A 28 -18.07 1.25 0.03
CA ALA A 28 -17.45 2.22 -0.88
C ALA A 28 -16.76 1.53 -2.06
N ASP A 29 -16.10 0.41 -1.81
CA ASP A 29 -15.49 -0.40 -2.87
C ASP A 29 -16.55 -1.06 -3.76
N TYR A 30 -17.71 -1.45 -3.20
CA TYR A 30 -18.83 -1.96 -3.98
C TYR A 30 -19.38 -0.92 -4.96
N GLU A 31 -19.63 0.32 -4.49
CA GLU A 31 -20.13 1.40 -5.36
C GLU A 31 -19.13 1.74 -6.46
N LYS A 32 -17.82 1.77 -6.16
CA LYS A 32 -16.76 1.97 -7.17
C LYS A 32 -16.73 0.87 -8.22
N LEU A 33 -16.92 -0.38 -7.79
CA LEU A 33 -16.96 -1.54 -8.69
C LEU A 33 -18.14 -1.44 -9.67
N LYS A 34 -19.35 -1.13 -9.15
CA LYS A 34 -20.54 -0.91 -9.97
C LYS A 34 -20.33 0.26 -10.92
N LYS A 35 -19.87 1.40 -10.42
CA LYS A 35 -19.60 2.60 -11.22
C LYS A 35 -18.64 2.29 -12.39
N LEU A 36 -17.58 1.51 -12.14
CA LEU A 36 -16.63 1.12 -13.18
C LEU A 36 -17.24 0.18 -14.23
N PHE A 37 -17.93 -0.87 -13.80
CA PHE A 37 -18.34 -1.97 -14.69
C PHE A 37 -19.75 -1.83 -15.26
N ASP A 38 -20.63 -1.08 -14.60
CA ASP A 38 -22.02 -0.86 -15.03
C ASP A 38 -22.16 0.50 -15.72
N ASP A 39 -21.59 1.54 -15.12
CA ASP A 39 -21.72 2.91 -15.62
C ASP A 39 -20.57 3.33 -16.54
N GLN A 40 -19.51 2.51 -16.65
CA GLN A 40 -18.27 2.82 -17.38
C GLN A 40 -17.60 4.11 -16.89
N ARG A 41 -17.54 4.31 -15.56
CA ARG A 41 -16.91 5.49 -14.94
C ARG A 41 -15.89 5.08 -13.90
N PHE A 42 -14.69 5.64 -14.00
CA PHE A 42 -13.61 5.43 -13.06
C PHE A 42 -13.55 6.54 -12.01
N GLU A 43 -13.62 6.16 -10.74
CA GLU A 43 -13.42 7.06 -9.60
C GLU A 43 -11.95 7.02 -9.16
N ALA A 44 -11.26 8.15 -9.33
CA ALA A 44 -9.90 8.37 -8.82
C ALA A 44 -9.92 9.35 -7.65
N LYS A 45 -9.16 9.08 -6.60
CA LYS A 45 -9.03 9.97 -5.45
C LYS A 45 -8.53 11.34 -5.88
N SER A 46 -9.22 12.39 -5.43
CA SER A 46 -8.92 13.80 -5.73
C SER A 46 -9.16 14.22 -7.18
N PHE A 47 -9.95 13.46 -7.93
CA PHE A 47 -10.41 13.80 -9.27
C PHE A 47 -11.92 13.57 -9.39
N ASP A 48 -12.54 14.23 -10.36
CA ASP A 48 -13.91 13.91 -10.75
C ASP A 48 -13.98 12.54 -11.44
N ASP A 49 -15.13 11.89 -11.31
CA ASP A 49 -15.44 10.64 -12.00
C ASP A 49 -15.25 10.79 -13.51
N THR A 50 -14.51 9.85 -14.10
CA THR A 50 -14.10 9.91 -15.50
C THR A 50 -14.75 8.79 -16.31
N ASP A 51 -15.41 9.12 -17.41
CA ASP A 51 -15.92 8.13 -18.36
C ASP A 51 -14.75 7.33 -18.94
N LEU A 52 -14.81 6.00 -18.79
CA LEU A 52 -13.75 5.06 -19.13
C LEU A 52 -14.36 3.67 -19.39
N ASP A 53 -14.20 3.18 -20.61
CA ASP A 53 -14.36 1.76 -20.90
C ASP A 53 -13.07 1.01 -20.51
N ILE A 54 -13.09 0.40 -19.32
CA ILE A 54 -11.96 -0.37 -18.80
C ILE A 54 -11.67 -1.65 -19.61
N LEU A 55 -12.64 -2.11 -20.41
CA LEU A 55 -12.49 -3.29 -21.26
C LEU A 55 -11.78 -2.95 -22.57
N ALA A 56 -11.88 -1.71 -23.05
CA ALA A 56 -10.99 -1.23 -24.10
C ALA A 56 -9.57 -0.97 -23.54
N PHE A 57 -9.52 -0.41 -22.33
CA PHE A 57 -8.30 0.05 -21.67
C PHE A 57 -7.45 0.86 -22.66
N ASP A 58 -8.08 1.79 -23.39
CA ASP A 58 -7.41 2.58 -24.43
C ASP A 58 -6.65 3.76 -23.81
N TRP A 59 -5.33 3.78 -24.03
CA TRP A 59 -4.42 4.77 -23.44
C TRP A 59 -4.27 6.01 -24.32
N LYS A 60 -4.75 5.94 -25.58
CA LYS A 60 -4.48 6.95 -26.61
C LYS A 60 -5.58 8.00 -26.70
N SER A 61 -6.81 7.65 -26.37
CA SER A 61 -7.96 8.54 -26.46
C SER A 61 -8.19 9.39 -25.20
N LEU A 62 -7.47 9.14 -24.11
CA LEU A 62 -7.73 9.74 -22.81
C LEU A 62 -6.52 10.50 -22.25
N GLU A 63 -6.58 11.84 -22.29
CA GLU A 63 -5.58 12.71 -21.65
C GLU A 63 -5.96 12.99 -20.19
N ARG A 64 -5.09 12.64 -19.24
CA ARG A 64 -5.32 12.80 -17.80
C ARG A 64 -4.04 13.10 -17.03
N ASP A 65 -4.22 13.60 -15.82
CA ASP A 65 -3.13 13.87 -14.88
C ASP A 65 -2.31 12.62 -14.57
N ARG A 66 -1.01 12.81 -14.28
CA ARG A 66 -0.08 11.74 -13.94
C ARG A 66 -0.55 10.93 -12.73
N ASN A 67 -1.07 11.57 -11.68
CA ASN A 67 -1.57 10.88 -10.49
C ASN A 67 -2.88 10.13 -10.75
N TRP A 68 -3.73 10.63 -11.66
CA TRP A 68 -4.91 9.88 -12.12
C TRP A 68 -4.48 8.58 -12.81
N TRP A 69 -3.53 8.67 -13.75
CA TRP A 69 -2.99 7.50 -14.44
C TRP A 69 -2.32 6.53 -13.48
N TRP A 70 -1.58 7.03 -12.48
CA TRP A 70 -0.97 6.18 -11.46
C TRP A 70 -2.03 5.32 -10.73
N GLN A 71 -3.17 5.92 -10.37
CA GLN A 71 -4.27 5.20 -9.71
C GLN A 71 -4.88 4.14 -10.62
N LEU A 72 -5.16 4.46 -11.89
CA LEU A 72 -5.71 3.48 -12.83
C LEU A 72 -4.71 2.34 -13.11
N GLN A 73 -3.43 2.69 -13.26
CA GLN A 73 -2.33 1.75 -13.45
C GLN A 73 -2.05 0.91 -12.18
N ALA A 74 -2.68 1.16 -11.04
CA ALA A 74 -2.64 0.20 -9.93
C ALA A 74 -3.64 -0.96 -10.11
N LEU A 75 -4.54 -0.90 -11.11
CA LEU A 75 -5.68 -1.82 -11.28
C LEU A 75 -6.50 -1.98 -9.97
N PRO A 76 -7.01 -0.89 -9.39
CA PRO A 76 -7.62 -0.90 -8.06
C PRO A 76 -8.94 -1.69 -8.02
N PHE A 77 -9.60 -1.87 -9.16
CA PHE A 77 -10.84 -2.64 -9.28
C PHE A 77 -10.70 -4.10 -8.84
N LEU A 78 -9.49 -4.67 -8.91
CA LEU A 78 -9.22 -6.00 -8.37
C LEU A 78 -9.41 -6.04 -6.85
N ASN A 79 -9.01 -4.98 -6.14
CA ASN A 79 -9.29 -4.85 -4.71
C ASN A 79 -10.76 -4.55 -4.45
N TRP A 80 -11.38 -3.70 -5.28
CA TRP A 80 -12.79 -3.36 -5.13
C TRP A 80 -13.68 -4.61 -5.24
N TYR A 81 -13.34 -5.52 -6.15
CA TYR A 81 -14.01 -6.82 -6.30
C TYR A 81 -13.94 -7.64 -5.02
N VAL A 82 -12.74 -7.89 -4.47
CA VAL A 82 -12.60 -8.75 -3.28
C VAL A 82 -13.18 -8.11 -2.01
N ASN A 83 -13.03 -6.79 -1.87
CA ASN A 83 -13.53 -6.03 -0.72
C ASN A 83 -15.06 -5.82 -0.75
N SER A 84 -15.73 -6.13 -1.86
CA SER A 84 -17.19 -6.03 -1.94
C SER A 84 -17.89 -7.37 -2.12
N LEU A 85 -17.15 -8.49 -2.12
CA LEU A 85 -17.68 -9.80 -2.49
C LEU A 85 -18.96 -10.18 -1.73
N ALA A 86 -19.03 -9.88 -0.43
CA ALA A 86 -20.18 -10.24 0.40
C ALA A 86 -21.43 -9.38 0.12
N LEU A 87 -21.28 -8.24 -0.57
CA LEU A 87 -22.36 -7.34 -0.97
C LEU A 87 -22.89 -7.64 -2.39
N GLN A 88 -22.10 -8.33 -3.21
CA GLN A 88 -22.47 -8.71 -4.56
C GLN A 88 -23.45 -9.90 -4.54
N SER A 89 -24.45 -9.87 -5.43
CA SER A 89 -25.26 -11.04 -5.77
C SER A 89 -24.43 -12.12 -6.48
N GLU A 90 -24.92 -13.35 -6.58
CA GLU A 90 -24.20 -14.43 -7.28
C GLU A 90 -23.97 -14.10 -8.77
N GLU A 91 -24.96 -13.49 -9.42
CA GLU A 91 -24.84 -13.01 -10.80
C GLU A 91 -23.76 -11.93 -10.93
N GLU A 92 -23.77 -10.94 -10.03
CA GLU A 92 -22.76 -9.88 -9.99
C GLU A 92 -21.36 -10.43 -9.75
N ARG A 93 -21.19 -11.40 -8.83
CA ARG A 93 -19.89 -12.03 -8.55
C ARG A 93 -19.30 -12.67 -9.78
N ASN A 94 -20.10 -13.43 -10.53
CA ASN A 94 -19.67 -14.10 -11.74
C ASN A 94 -19.38 -13.11 -12.87
N ARG A 95 -20.25 -12.11 -13.06
CA ARG A 95 -20.07 -11.08 -14.09
C ARG A 95 -18.82 -10.22 -13.83
N TYR A 96 -18.69 -9.65 -12.64
CA TYR A 96 -17.53 -8.81 -12.30
C TYR A 96 -16.22 -9.58 -12.29
N LEU A 97 -16.24 -10.88 -11.94
CA LEU A 97 -15.05 -11.72 -12.07
C LEU A 97 -14.58 -11.83 -13.52
N SER A 98 -15.52 -12.10 -14.44
CA SER A 98 -15.21 -12.15 -15.88
C SER A 98 -14.71 -10.79 -16.38
N LEU A 99 -15.34 -9.69 -15.98
CA LEU A 99 -14.91 -8.34 -16.36
C LEU A 99 -13.52 -7.99 -15.81
N CYS A 100 -13.15 -8.46 -14.61
CA CYS A 100 -11.79 -8.32 -14.09
C CYS A 100 -10.77 -9.06 -14.96
N LEU A 101 -11.08 -10.29 -15.38
CA LEU A 101 -10.20 -11.08 -16.27
C LEU A 101 -10.04 -10.40 -17.64
N ASP A 102 -11.15 -9.91 -18.22
CA ASP A 102 -11.15 -9.21 -19.50
C ASP A 102 -10.35 -7.91 -19.41
N ALA A 103 -10.54 -7.11 -18.36
CA ALA A 103 -9.77 -5.89 -18.12
C ALA A 103 -8.27 -6.17 -17.93
N ILE A 104 -7.90 -7.24 -17.22
CA ILE A 104 -6.49 -7.67 -17.11
C ILE A 104 -5.94 -8.04 -18.49
N HIS A 105 -6.67 -8.83 -19.27
CA HIS A 105 -6.25 -9.24 -20.60
C HIS A 105 -6.03 -8.03 -21.53
N CYS A 106 -6.98 -7.09 -21.54
CA CYS A 106 -6.89 -5.88 -22.33
C CYS A 106 -5.74 -4.98 -21.86
N TRP A 107 -5.52 -4.86 -20.54
CA TRP A 107 -4.34 -4.18 -20.00
C TRP A 107 -3.03 -4.82 -20.51
N VAL A 108 -2.90 -6.15 -20.43
CA VAL A 108 -1.70 -6.88 -20.90
C VAL A 108 -1.48 -6.67 -22.40
N SER A 109 -2.55 -6.72 -23.19
CA SER A 109 -2.49 -6.50 -24.64
C SER A 109 -1.96 -5.09 -24.96
N ASN A 110 -2.55 -4.06 -24.34
CA ASN A 110 -2.12 -2.67 -24.50
C ASN A 110 -0.68 -2.45 -24.01
N ALA A 111 -0.31 -3.00 -22.85
CA ALA A 111 1.04 -2.89 -22.29
C ALA A 111 2.14 -3.47 -23.21
N LYS A 112 1.81 -4.52 -23.98
CA LYS A 112 2.72 -5.12 -24.96
C LYS A 112 2.81 -4.31 -26.25
N GLN A 113 1.68 -3.79 -26.73
CA GLN A 113 1.60 -3.05 -27.98
C GLN A 113 2.18 -1.64 -27.88
N ASP A 114 2.01 -0.97 -26.73
CA ASP A 114 2.39 0.42 -26.55
C ASP A 114 3.09 0.68 -25.20
N LYS A 115 4.42 0.64 -25.21
CA LYS A 115 5.23 0.98 -24.02
C LYS A 115 5.24 2.47 -23.70
N LYS A 116 4.67 3.35 -24.55
CA LYS A 116 4.69 4.82 -24.35
C LYS A 116 3.53 5.32 -23.51
N SER A 117 2.65 4.44 -23.04
CA SER A 117 1.54 4.89 -22.20
C SER A 117 1.96 5.46 -20.87
N PRO A 118 1.15 6.37 -20.31
CA PRO A 118 1.36 6.91 -18.99
C PRO A 118 1.47 5.81 -17.94
N LEU A 119 2.67 5.67 -17.37
CA LEU A 119 2.94 4.97 -16.11
C LEU A 119 2.70 3.44 -16.10
N VAL A 120 2.71 2.79 -17.26
CA VAL A 120 2.61 1.31 -17.38
C VAL A 120 3.64 0.60 -16.50
N TRP A 121 4.89 1.06 -16.58
CA TRP A 121 6.03 0.58 -15.79
C TRP A 121 6.56 1.70 -14.89
N HIS A 122 5.65 2.34 -14.16
CA HIS A 122 6.01 3.28 -13.10
C HIS A 122 6.27 2.52 -11.80
N ASP A 123 7.36 2.86 -11.11
CA ASP A 123 7.86 2.26 -9.86
C ASP A 123 6.74 1.86 -8.88
N HIS A 124 5.92 2.84 -8.50
CA HIS A 124 4.89 2.68 -7.49
C HIS A 124 3.61 2.05 -8.05
N ALA A 125 3.28 2.31 -9.32
CA ALA A 125 2.08 1.76 -9.94
C ALA A 125 2.25 0.25 -10.19
N ALA A 126 3.42 -0.15 -10.72
CA ALA A 126 3.78 -1.54 -10.94
C ALA A 126 3.78 -2.35 -9.62
N ALA A 127 4.29 -1.77 -8.53
CA ALA A 127 4.21 -2.40 -7.20
C ALA A 127 2.76 -2.62 -6.77
N PHE A 128 1.92 -1.58 -6.81
CA PHE A 128 0.52 -1.72 -6.40
C PHE A 128 -0.27 -2.66 -7.32
N ARG A 129 0.03 -2.66 -8.63
CA ARG A 129 -0.57 -3.56 -9.60
C ARG A 129 -0.30 -5.02 -9.26
N VAL A 130 0.96 -5.39 -9.01
CA VAL A 130 1.31 -6.78 -8.70
C VAL A 130 0.73 -7.21 -7.36
N ARG A 131 0.65 -6.31 -6.38
CA ARG A 131 -0.07 -6.55 -5.12
C ARG A 131 -1.54 -6.85 -5.36
N ASN A 132 -2.24 -5.96 -6.06
CA ASN A 132 -3.69 -6.08 -6.28
C ASN A 132 -4.00 -7.33 -7.11
N LEU A 133 -3.19 -7.63 -8.13
CA LEU A 133 -3.29 -8.84 -8.95
C LEU A 133 -3.09 -10.12 -8.12
N THR A 134 -2.03 -10.17 -7.31
CA THR A 134 -1.71 -11.35 -6.49
C THR A 134 -2.80 -11.57 -5.44
N ASN A 135 -3.17 -10.53 -4.70
CA ASN A 135 -4.20 -10.60 -3.67
C ASN A 135 -5.55 -11.07 -4.26
N TRP A 136 -5.95 -10.47 -5.39
CA TRP A 136 -7.18 -10.87 -6.08
C TRP A 136 -7.15 -12.34 -6.52
N LEU A 137 -6.05 -12.78 -7.14
CA LEU A 137 -5.89 -14.17 -7.59
C LEU A 137 -5.98 -15.15 -6.41
N LEU A 138 -5.22 -14.90 -5.34
CA LEU A 138 -5.19 -15.78 -4.17
C LEU A 138 -6.55 -15.83 -3.47
N PHE A 139 -7.21 -14.68 -3.31
CA PHE A 139 -8.53 -14.60 -2.70
C PHE A 139 -9.59 -15.33 -3.53
N CYS A 140 -9.61 -15.11 -4.85
CA CYS A 140 -10.57 -15.78 -5.72
C CYS A 140 -10.35 -17.30 -5.75
N ASN A 141 -9.10 -17.75 -5.77
CA ASN A 141 -8.76 -19.16 -5.68
C ASN A 141 -9.20 -19.78 -4.34
N SER A 142 -8.88 -19.12 -3.21
CA SER A 142 -9.23 -19.66 -1.87
C SER A 142 -10.73 -19.69 -1.59
N ASN A 143 -11.52 -18.90 -2.32
CA ASN A 143 -12.99 -18.88 -2.23
C ASN A 143 -13.66 -19.72 -3.34
N GLY A 144 -12.90 -20.48 -4.13
CA GLY A 144 -13.46 -21.34 -5.18
C GLY A 144 -14.12 -20.59 -6.34
N LEU A 145 -13.75 -19.34 -6.57
CA LEU A 145 -14.34 -18.49 -7.63
C LEU A 145 -13.70 -18.74 -9.00
N LEU A 146 -12.51 -19.34 -9.04
CA LEU A 146 -11.76 -19.61 -10.27
C LEU A 146 -11.84 -21.08 -10.65
N ASP A 147 -12.47 -21.39 -11.79
CA ASP A 147 -12.42 -22.72 -12.40
C ASP A 147 -11.12 -22.93 -13.21
N ASN A 148 -10.86 -24.19 -13.61
CA ASN A 148 -9.65 -24.54 -14.37
C ASN A 148 -9.57 -23.82 -15.73
N GLU A 149 -10.70 -23.51 -16.36
CA GLU A 149 -10.76 -22.84 -17.66
C GLU A 149 -10.29 -21.39 -17.53
N ARG A 150 -10.86 -20.64 -16.58
CA ARG A 150 -10.48 -19.26 -16.26
C ARG A 150 -9.03 -19.14 -15.80
N ILE A 151 -8.54 -20.09 -14.99
CA ILE A 151 -7.13 -20.16 -14.57
C ILE A 151 -6.20 -20.39 -15.76
N GLY A 152 -6.62 -21.25 -16.71
CA GLY A 152 -5.86 -21.57 -17.92
C GLY A 152 -5.90 -20.47 -18.99
N ALA A 153 -6.98 -19.68 -19.04
CA ALA A 153 -7.21 -18.67 -20.06
C ALA A 153 -6.24 -17.48 -19.99
N GLN A 154 -5.70 -17.16 -18.80
CA GLN A 154 -4.80 -16.02 -18.62
C GLN A 154 -3.47 -16.44 -17.94
N PRO A 155 -2.31 -16.00 -18.47
CA PRO A 155 -1.01 -16.33 -17.88
C PRO A 155 -0.71 -15.45 -16.66
N LEU A 156 -1.61 -15.41 -15.67
CA LEU A 156 -1.53 -14.55 -14.47
C LEU A 156 -0.25 -14.79 -13.68
N ALA A 157 0.20 -16.03 -13.53
CA ALA A 157 1.49 -16.32 -12.89
C ALA A 157 2.67 -15.66 -13.62
N LYS A 158 2.68 -15.73 -14.95
CA LYS A 158 3.72 -15.08 -15.75
C LYS A 158 3.68 -13.57 -15.54
N LEU A 159 2.49 -12.98 -15.47
CA LEU A 159 2.32 -11.55 -15.23
C LEU A 159 2.81 -11.11 -13.85
N ILE A 160 2.51 -11.89 -12.80
CA ILE A 160 3.01 -11.63 -11.44
C ILE A 160 4.54 -11.72 -11.41
N ILE A 161 5.11 -12.79 -11.97
CA ILE A 161 6.56 -13.00 -12.02
C ILE A 161 7.26 -11.90 -12.83
N GLU A 162 6.66 -11.44 -13.93
CA GLU A 162 7.19 -10.32 -14.73
C GLU A 162 7.29 -9.04 -13.91
N HIS A 163 6.25 -8.70 -13.14
CA HIS A 163 6.28 -7.53 -12.26
C HIS A 163 7.27 -7.69 -11.10
N LEU A 164 7.36 -8.86 -10.48
CA LEU A 164 8.34 -9.11 -9.42
C LEU A 164 9.77 -8.98 -9.94
N ASN A 165 10.08 -9.55 -11.10
CA ASN A 165 11.38 -9.38 -11.76
C ASN A 165 11.68 -7.91 -12.08
N TRP A 166 10.69 -7.17 -12.57
CA TRP A 166 10.85 -5.74 -12.84
C TRP A 166 11.17 -4.95 -11.57
N LEU A 167 10.49 -5.25 -10.46
CA LEU A 167 10.75 -4.65 -9.14
C LEU A 167 12.09 -5.09 -8.53
N GLN A 168 12.65 -6.24 -8.91
CA GLN A 168 13.98 -6.66 -8.45
C GLN A 168 15.10 -5.82 -9.05
N ASP A 169 14.95 -5.34 -10.28
CA ASP A 169 15.97 -4.54 -10.95
C ASP A 169 16.17 -3.20 -10.22
N ASP A 170 17.41 -2.95 -9.75
CA ASP A 170 17.78 -1.73 -9.04
C ASP A 170 17.51 -0.46 -9.86
N LYS A 171 17.45 -0.55 -11.20
CA LYS A 171 17.09 0.60 -12.07
C LYS A 171 15.68 1.11 -11.85
N HIS A 172 14.78 0.27 -11.33
CA HIS A 172 13.39 0.62 -11.09
C HIS A 172 13.08 0.83 -9.60
N TYR A 173 14.07 0.62 -8.74
CA TYR A 173 13.92 0.75 -7.30
C TYR A 173 14.12 2.21 -6.88
N SER A 174 13.07 2.81 -6.35
CA SER A 174 13.07 4.20 -5.86
C SER A 174 13.64 4.26 -4.45
N LYS A 175 14.92 3.92 -4.34
CA LYS A 175 15.66 3.80 -3.08
C LYS A 175 15.53 5.07 -2.23
N HIS A 176 15.35 4.88 -0.92
CA HIS A 176 15.30 5.94 0.10
C HIS A 176 14.15 6.92 -0.11
N THR A 177 13.04 6.39 -0.62
CA THR A 177 11.79 7.12 -0.79
C THR A 177 10.63 6.29 -0.28
N ASN A 178 9.49 6.93 -0.13
CA ASN A 178 8.28 6.23 0.24
C ASN A 178 7.80 5.22 -0.83
N HIS A 179 8.15 5.42 -2.10
CA HIS A 179 7.92 4.43 -3.16
C HIS A 179 8.82 3.21 -2.96
N GLY A 180 10.10 3.41 -2.63
CA GLY A 180 11.05 2.32 -2.38
C GLY A 180 10.62 1.43 -1.21
N PHE A 181 10.12 2.04 -0.13
CA PHE A 181 9.48 1.31 0.97
C PHE A 181 8.34 0.43 0.46
N ASP A 182 7.38 1.03 -0.27
CA ASP A 182 6.19 0.32 -0.73
C ASP A 182 6.55 -0.80 -1.75
N GLN A 183 7.53 -0.57 -2.63
CA GLN A 183 8.07 -1.58 -3.54
C GLN A 183 8.64 -2.78 -2.78
N ALA A 184 9.51 -2.54 -1.82
CA ALA A 184 10.15 -3.59 -1.03
C ALA A 184 9.13 -4.35 -0.18
N MET A 185 8.23 -3.64 0.51
CA MET A 185 7.18 -4.24 1.33
C MET A 185 6.27 -5.14 0.51
N ILE A 186 5.80 -4.67 -0.65
CA ILE A 186 4.91 -5.44 -1.52
C ILE A 186 5.61 -6.68 -2.06
N ALA A 187 6.82 -6.54 -2.61
CA ALA A 187 7.53 -7.66 -3.22
C ALA A 187 7.97 -8.70 -2.17
N LEU A 188 8.31 -8.27 -0.94
CA LEU A 188 8.52 -9.18 0.19
C LEU A 188 7.23 -9.91 0.57
N THR A 189 6.12 -9.20 0.72
CA THR A 189 4.81 -9.76 1.08
C THR A 189 4.42 -10.86 0.09
N ILE A 190 4.50 -10.59 -1.21
CA ILE A 190 4.21 -11.56 -2.27
C ILE A 190 5.21 -12.73 -2.22
N GLY A 191 6.50 -12.45 -2.02
CA GLY A 191 7.53 -13.48 -1.85
C GLY A 191 7.24 -14.45 -0.71
N LEU A 192 6.62 -14.00 0.38
CA LEU A 192 6.27 -14.83 1.53
C LEU A 192 4.97 -15.63 1.32
N MET A 193 4.15 -15.29 0.32
CA MET A 193 2.91 -16.00 0.03
C MET A 193 3.11 -17.35 -0.66
N PHE A 194 4.29 -17.60 -1.21
CA PHE A 194 4.59 -18.81 -2.00
C PHE A 194 5.78 -19.60 -1.43
N ASP A 195 5.55 -20.87 -1.08
CA ASP A 195 6.59 -21.83 -0.69
C ASP A 195 7.19 -22.49 -1.93
N HIS A 196 7.98 -21.70 -2.66
CA HIS A 196 8.75 -22.16 -3.81
C HIS A 196 10.10 -21.44 -3.86
N HIS A 197 11.14 -22.14 -4.32
CA HIS A 197 12.51 -21.64 -4.35
C HIS A 197 12.70 -20.44 -5.30
N ASP A 198 11.92 -20.35 -6.38
CA ASP A 198 11.94 -19.18 -7.29
C ASP A 198 11.62 -17.85 -6.55
N PHE A 199 10.94 -17.91 -5.41
CA PHE A 199 10.59 -16.73 -4.63
C PHE A 199 11.64 -16.38 -3.56
N ASP A 200 12.68 -17.20 -3.36
CA ASP A 200 13.74 -16.95 -2.36
C ASP A 200 14.48 -15.64 -2.61
N ALA A 201 14.84 -15.37 -3.87
CA ALA A 201 15.50 -14.14 -4.24
C ALA A 201 14.64 -12.91 -3.89
N TYR A 202 13.34 -12.96 -4.17
CA TYR A 202 12.41 -11.89 -3.83
C TYR A 202 12.30 -11.67 -2.32
N ARG A 203 12.23 -12.76 -1.54
CA ARG A 203 12.21 -12.68 -0.07
C ARG A 203 13.49 -12.06 0.48
N GLN A 204 14.65 -12.55 0.06
CA GLN A 204 15.95 -12.11 0.58
C GLN A 204 16.24 -10.66 0.22
N HIS A 205 16.11 -10.30 -1.05
CA HIS A 205 16.45 -8.97 -1.54
C HIS A 205 15.55 -7.89 -0.94
N ASN A 206 14.23 -8.12 -0.94
CA ASN A 206 13.30 -7.12 -0.42
C ASN A 206 13.30 -7.02 1.11
N ARG A 207 13.65 -8.10 1.82
CA ARG A 207 13.91 -8.01 3.27
C ARG A 207 15.07 -7.05 3.55
N GLN A 208 16.12 -7.11 2.75
CA GLN A 208 17.27 -6.22 2.91
C GLN A 208 16.93 -4.77 2.51
N ARG A 209 16.22 -4.57 1.40
CA ARG A 209 15.74 -3.24 0.99
C ARG A 209 14.82 -2.63 2.04
N LEU A 210 13.84 -3.38 2.54
CA LEU A 210 12.89 -2.87 3.51
C LEU A 210 13.57 -2.50 4.84
N LYS A 211 14.58 -3.25 5.26
CA LYS A 211 15.45 -2.87 6.38
C LYS A 211 16.19 -1.56 6.10
N ASP A 212 16.79 -1.43 4.92
CA ASP A 212 17.50 -0.21 4.51
C ASP A 212 16.55 1.00 4.49
N GLU A 213 15.36 0.88 3.89
CA GLU A 213 14.34 1.94 3.85
C GLU A 213 13.90 2.40 5.24
N VAL A 214 13.61 1.46 6.15
CA VAL A 214 13.18 1.82 7.52
C VAL A 214 14.30 2.54 8.28
N THR A 215 15.52 1.99 8.25
CA THR A 215 16.68 2.59 8.94
C THR A 215 17.14 3.90 8.31
N PHE A 216 16.90 4.08 7.01
CA PHE A 216 17.12 5.34 6.32
C PHE A 216 16.05 6.37 6.69
N ALA A 217 14.77 5.99 6.77
CA ALA A 217 13.67 6.93 6.97
C ALA A 217 13.56 7.48 8.39
N PHE A 218 13.97 6.74 9.42
CA PHE A 218 13.81 7.12 10.82
C PHE A 218 15.15 7.26 11.55
N THR A 219 15.22 8.20 12.50
CA THR A 219 16.33 8.32 13.44
C THR A 219 16.19 7.33 14.61
N ASP A 220 17.25 7.19 15.41
CA ASP A 220 17.21 6.36 16.63
C ASP A 220 16.24 6.88 17.69
N GLU A 221 15.79 8.13 17.56
CA GLU A 221 14.76 8.76 18.41
C GLU A 221 13.34 8.56 17.86
N GLY A 222 13.18 7.85 16.73
CA GLY A 222 11.90 7.60 16.09
C GLY A 222 11.35 8.76 15.26
N VAL A 223 12.16 9.77 14.99
CA VAL A 223 11.77 10.92 14.17
C VAL A 223 12.02 10.61 12.70
N HIS A 224 11.03 10.85 11.85
CA HIS A 224 11.16 10.72 10.41
C HIS A 224 12.11 11.80 9.86
N LYS A 225 13.08 11.41 9.04
CA LYS A 225 14.20 12.28 8.61
C LYS A 225 13.81 13.41 7.66
N GLU A 226 12.65 13.33 7.00
CA GLU A 226 12.09 14.48 6.26
C GLU A 226 11.67 15.63 7.18
N ASN A 227 11.64 15.40 8.50
CA ASN A 227 11.55 16.47 9.50
C ASN A 227 10.27 17.33 9.36
N SER A 228 9.17 16.63 9.04
CA SER A 228 7.79 17.13 8.90
C SER A 228 6.83 16.23 9.68
N PRO A 229 6.07 16.76 10.67
CA PRO A 229 5.06 16.01 11.41
C PRO A 229 4.01 15.29 10.55
N GLY A 230 3.57 15.87 9.42
CA GLY A 230 2.66 15.21 8.48
C GLY A 230 3.26 13.94 7.89
N TYR A 231 4.54 14.00 7.49
CA TYR A 231 5.29 12.83 7.02
C TYR A 231 5.57 11.82 8.13
N GLN A 232 5.83 12.27 9.36
CA GLN A 232 5.91 11.40 10.54
C GLN A 232 4.66 10.53 10.67
N LYS A 233 3.46 11.14 10.62
CA LYS A 233 2.18 10.42 10.72
C LYS A 233 2.01 9.43 9.57
N MET A 234 2.26 9.86 8.33
CA MET A 234 2.11 8.99 7.15
C MET A 234 3.06 7.78 7.23
N MET A 235 4.34 8.01 7.53
CA MET A 235 5.34 6.96 7.57
C MET A 235 5.20 6.04 8.79
N LEU A 236 4.70 6.54 9.91
CA LEU A 236 4.26 5.70 11.03
C LEU A 236 3.13 4.75 10.58
N GLY A 237 2.20 5.21 9.76
CA GLY A 237 1.18 4.35 9.14
C GLY A 237 1.79 3.20 8.34
N ARG A 238 2.85 3.47 7.57
CA ARG A 238 3.62 2.44 6.84
C ARG A 238 4.38 1.50 7.76
N LEU A 239 5.04 2.00 8.81
CA LEU A 239 5.68 1.14 9.81
C LEU A 239 4.69 0.15 10.44
N LYS A 240 3.48 0.61 10.78
CA LYS A 240 2.42 -0.25 11.34
C LYS A 240 1.99 -1.36 10.39
N GLN A 241 2.12 -1.17 9.07
CA GLN A 241 1.84 -2.23 8.09
C GLN A 241 2.84 -3.38 8.20
N LEU A 242 4.06 -3.18 8.71
CA LEU A 242 5.05 -4.25 8.88
C LEU A 242 4.56 -5.36 9.82
N ARG A 243 3.62 -5.05 10.74
CA ARG A 243 2.95 -6.05 11.60
C ARG A 243 2.29 -7.16 10.80
N SER A 244 1.78 -6.85 9.60
CA SER A 244 1.11 -7.84 8.77
C SER A 244 2.06 -8.92 8.25
N LEU A 245 3.37 -8.64 8.16
CA LEU A 245 4.38 -9.61 7.76
C LEU A 245 4.53 -10.75 8.78
N ALA A 246 4.22 -10.52 10.06
CA ALA A 246 4.23 -11.57 11.07
C ALA A 246 3.21 -12.69 10.76
N LEU A 247 2.07 -12.35 10.14
CA LEU A 247 1.06 -13.32 9.69
C LEU A 247 1.61 -14.25 8.59
N LEU A 248 2.62 -13.78 7.84
CA LEU A 248 3.32 -14.51 6.79
C LEU A 248 4.64 -15.15 7.29
N GLY A 249 4.84 -15.22 8.62
CA GLY A 249 6.02 -15.83 9.22
C GLY A 249 7.27 -14.94 9.28
N GLU A 250 7.21 -13.69 8.79
CA GLU A 250 8.36 -12.77 8.76
C GLU A 250 8.46 -11.95 10.05
N GLN A 251 8.92 -12.61 11.11
CA GLN A 251 9.06 -12.01 12.45
C GLN A 251 10.19 -10.98 12.52
N LYS A 252 11.27 -11.14 11.74
CA LYS A 252 12.45 -10.29 11.85
C LYS A 252 12.15 -8.84 11.46
N ILE A 253 11.50 -8.63 10.32
CA ILE A 253 11.09 -7.29 9.90
C ILE A 253 9.96 -6.74 10.77
N SER A 254 8.97 -7.58 11.14
CA SER A 254 7.89 -7.13 12.03
C SER A 254 8.42 -6.60 13.36
N ASN A 255 9.32 -7.33 14.02
CA ASN A 255 9.90 -6.93 15.30
C ASN A 255 10.80 -5.68 15.19
N MET A 256 11.54 -5.56 14.08
CA MET A 256 12.27 -4.32 13.78
C MET A 256 11.31 -3.13 13.64
N GLY A 257 10.18 -3.33 12.96
CA GLY A 257 9.12 -2.33 12.82
C GLY A 257 8.57 -1.86 14.17
N GLU A 258 8.27 -2.79 15.09
CA GLU A 258 7.77 -2.44 16.44
C GLU A 258 8.70 -1.47 17.19
N HIS A 259 10.01 -1.69 17.10
CA HIS A 259 10.99 -0.80 17.75
C HIS A 259 10.89 0.64 17.25
N TYR A 260 10.67 0.83 15.95
CA TYR A 260 10.48 2.17 15.38
C TYR A 260 9.10 2.73 15.66
N ILE A 261 8.04 1.91 15.64
CA ILE A 261 6.66 2.33 15.90
C ILE A 261 6.55 2.97 17.29
N GLU A 262 7.09 2.33 18.33
CA GLU A 262 7.00 2.83 19.71
C GLU A 262 7.58 4.25 19.81
N LYS A 263 8.80 4.45 19.29
CA LYS A 263 9.48 5.74 19.31
C LYS A 263 8.80 6.78 18.41
N ALA A 264 8.36 6.36 17.23
CA ALA A 264 7.67 7.23 16.28
C ALA A 264 6.31 7.69 16.81
N GLU A 265 5.59 6.84 17.55
CA GLU A 265 4.37 7.20 18.28
C GLU A 265 4.67 8.15 19.44
N ALA A 266 5.74 7.89 20.20
CA ALA A 266 6.16 8.77 21.28
C ALA A 266 6.48 10.18 20.77
N PHE A 267 7.23 10.30 19.67
CA PHE A 267 7.52 11.58 19.04
C PHE A 267 6.26 12.24 18.45
N LEU A 268 5.42 11.49 17.72
CA LEU A 268 4.19 12.03 17.15
C LEU A 268 3.27 12.58 18.27
N ARG A 269 3.14 11.85 19.38
CA ARG A 269 2.42 12.31 20.58
C ARG A 269 3.09 13.50 21.26
N ALA A 270 4.43 13.57 21.26
CA ALA A 270 5.17 14.69 21.80
C ALA A 270 4.87 15.98 21.04
N ILE A 271 4.96 15.93 19.70
CA ILE A 271 4.85 17.10 18.83
C ILE A 271 3.42 17.54 18.55
N THR A 272 2.42 16.68 18.81
CA THR A 272 1.00 17.01 18.68
C THR A 272 0.65 18.14 19.66
N LEU A 273 0.03 19.20 19.14
CA LEU A 273 -0.40 20.36 19.92
C LEU A 273 -1.60 19.99 20.82
N PRO A 274 -1.90 20.77 21.87
CA PRO A 274 -2.98 20.44 22.81
C PRO A 274 -4.37 20.38 22.15
N ASN A 275 -4.58 21.12 21.07
CA ASN A 275 -5.81 21.06 20.26
C ASN A 275 -5.93 19.80 19.38
N GLY A 276 -4.98 18.87 19.46
CA GLY A 276 -4.99 17.61 18.71
C GLY A 276 -4.39 17.69 17.29
N TYR A 277 -4.01 18.86 16.82
CA TYR A 277 -3.42 19.06 15.49
C TYR A 277 -1.88 19.04 15.53
N LEU A 278 -1.28 18.78 14.37
CA LEU A 278 0.16 18.86 14.17
C LEU A 278 0.60 20.30 13.89
N PRO A 279 1.77 20.72 14.37
CA PRO A 279 2.31 22.03 14.02
C PRO A 279 2.71 22.04 12.54
N MET A 280 2.46 23.16 11.85
CA MET A 280 2.77 23.35 10.43
C MET A 280 4.27 23.55 10.19
N ILE A 281 5.04 22.50 10.45
CA ILE A 281 6.49 22.45 10.27
C ILE A 281 6.80 21.62 9.02
N GLY A 282 7.68 22.14 8.16
CA GLY A 282 7.97 21.53 6.87
C GLY A 282 6.71 21.46 6.02
N ASP A 283 6.48 20.31 5.38
CA ASP A 283 5.32 20.09 4.49
C ASP A 283 4.04 19.63 5.23
N THR A 284 3.96 19.83 6.54
CA THR A 284 2.75 19.50 7.32
C THR A 284 1.63 20.46 6.96
N ARG A 285 0.44 19.93 6.64
CA ARG A 285 -0.70 20.75 6.22
C ARG A 285 -1.52 21.18 7.42
N GLY A 286 -2.16 22.35 7.30
CA GLY A 286 -3.13 22.80 8.29
C GLY A 286 -4.28 21.80 8.43
N GLY A 287 -4.63 21.44 9.67
CA GLY A 287 -5.68 20.47 9.98
C GLY A 287 -5.21 19.01 10.05
N ASP A 288 -3.92 18.72 9.81
CA ASP A 288 -3.40 17.37 10.04
C ASP A 288 -3.46 17.03 11.53
N GLU A 289 -4.28 16.03 11.90
CA GLU A 289 -4.42 15.58 13.28
C GLU A 289 -3.24 14.71 13.72
N GLY A 290 -2.84 14.81 14.99
CA GLY A 290 -1.76 14.03 15.58
C GLY A 290 -2.24 12.90 16.49
N LEU A 291 -1.41 12.55 17.49
CA LEU A 291 -1.80 11.67 18.59
C LEU A 291 -2.06 12.52 19.83
N PRO A 292 -3.32 12.72 20.23
CA PRO A 292 -3.64 13.59 21.35
C PRO A 292 -3.00 13.09 22.65
N TYR A 293 -2.71 14.03 23.54
CA TYR A 293 -2.14 13.78 24.85
C TYR A 293 -2.67 14.81 25.83
N GLU A 294 -3.25 14.33 26.92
CA GLU A 294 -3.70 15.15 28.03
C GLU A 294 -2.49 15.69 28.79
N GLN A 295 -2.38 17.02 28.88
CA GLN A 295 -1.25 17.66 29.53
C GLN A 295 -1.30 17.44 31.04
N LYS A 296 -0.14 17.17 31.64
CA LYS A 296 -0.01 17.00 33.09
C LYS A 296 0.19 18.35 33.77
N GLU A 297 -0.15 18.47 35.05
CA GLU A 297 0.22 19.60 35.93
C GLU A 297 1.72 19.60 36.30
N LYS A 298 2.56 19.31 35.32
CA LYS A 298 4.02 19.30 35.41
C LYS A 298 4.57 19.63 34.03
N ILE A 299 5.68 20.38 34.01
CA ILE A 299 6.43 20.61 32.78
C ILE A 299 7.28 19.38 32.43
N ASP A 300 7.03 18.83 31.26
CA ASP A 300 7.88 17.85 30.59
C ASP A 300 8.79 18.57 29.59
N VAL A 301 10.09 18.25 29.61
CA VAL A 301 11.06 18.64 28.58
C VAL A 301 11.44 17.38 27.82
N LEU A 302 10.99 17.28 26.58
CA LEU A 302 11.23 16.14 25.71
C LEU A 302 12.33 16.49 24.72
N ASP A 303 13.49 15.87 24.90
CA ASP A 303 14.69 16.09 24.09
C ASP A 303 14.72 15.13 22.90
N TYR A 304 14.60 15.69 21.70
CA TYR A 304 14.77 15.04 20.40
C TYR A 304 15.84 15.80 19.59
N SER A 305 16.83 16.38 20.28
CA SER A 305 17.77 17.34 19.68
C SER A 305 18.66 16.70 18.62
N LYS A 306 18.92 15.38 18.67
CA LYS A 306 19.64 14.67 17.58
C LYS A 306 18.82 14.64 16.30
N SER A 307 17.50 14.81 16.41
CA SER A 307 16.55 14.94 15.31
C SER A 307 16.10 16.39 15.09
N GLY A 308 16.71 17.36 15.78
CA GLY A 308 16.47 18.79 15.64
C GLY A 308 15.25 19.34 16.38
N TYR A 309 14.72 18.63 17.39
CA TYR A 309 13.56 19.08 18.17
C TYR A 309 13.81 19.12 19.67
N VAL A 310 13.27 20.13 20.35
CA VAL A 310 13.03 20.11 21.79
C VAL A 310 11.60 20.55 22.03
N ILE A 311 10.85 19.78 22.82
CA ILE A 311 9.44 20.04 23.08
C ILE A 311 9.24 20.25 24.58
N VAL A 312 8.71 21.41 24.97
CA VAL A 312 8.39 21.73 26.36
C VAL A 312 6.88 21.82 26.48
N ARG A 313 6.27 20.98 27.31
CA ARG A 313 4.80 20.93 27.45
C ARG A 313 4.32 20.65 28.86
N GLY A 314 3.09 21.03 29.16
CA GLY A 314 2.42 20.76 30.44
C GLY A 314 1.35 21.80 30.75
N THR A 315 0.80 21.74 31.95
CA THR A 315 -0.18 22.70 32.45
C THR A 315 0.42 23.53 33.58
N VAL A 316 0.32 24.85 33.47
CA VAL A 316 0.80 25.82 34.47
C VAL A 316 -0.29 26.86 34.70
N LEU A 317 -0.70 27.07 35.96
CA LEU A 317 -1.78 27.99 36.32
C LEU A 317 -3.07 27.73 35.50
N GLU A 318 -3.46 26.47 35.39
CA GLU A 318 -4.64 26.01 34.62
C GLU A 318 -4.58 26.32 33.10
N LYS A 319 -3.40 26.66 32.58
CA LYS A 319 -3.18 26.90 31.15
C LYS A 319 -2.23 25.87 30.57
N GLU A 320 -2.62 25.31 29.43
CA GLU A 320 -1.76 24.43 28.66
C GLU A 320 -0.64 25.24 27.99
N LEU A 321 0.59 24.76 28.16
CA LEU A 321 1.79 25.23 27.51
C LEU A 321 2.28 24.13 26.57
N HIS A 322 2.61 24.49 25.33
CA HIS A 322 3.28 23.61 24.39
C HIS A 322 4.20 24.45 23.50
N LEU A 323 5.51 24.27 23.68
CA LEU A 323 6.56 24.97 22.94
C LEU A 323 7.34 23.94 22.14
N VAL A 324 7.42 24.14 20.83
CA VAL A 324 8.22 23.32 19.92
C VAL A 324 9.38 24.15 19.43
N PHE A 325 10.59 23.77 19.81
CA PHE A 325 11.82 24.34 19.28
C PHE A 325 12.33 23.42 18.18
N LYS A 326 12.60 23.98 17.01
CA LYS A 326 13.23 23.28 15.89
C LYS A 326 14.54 23.99 15.52
N ALA A 327 15.62 23.23 15.42
CA ALA A 327 16.96 23.71 15.06
C ALA A 327 17.36 23.29 13.64
#